data_AF-A0A3C0EGD6-F1
#
_entry.id   AF-A0A3C0EGD6-F1
#
_cell.length_a   1.000
_cell.length_b   1.000
_cell.length_c   1.000
_cell.angle_alpha   90.00
_cell.angle_beta   90.00
_cell.angle_gamma   90.00
#
_symmetry.space_group_name_H-M   'P 1'
#
loop_
_entity.id
_entity.type
_entity.pdbx_description
1 polymer ?
#
loop_
_entity_poly.entity_id
_entity_poly.type
_entity_poly.pdbx_seq_one_letter_code
_entity_poly.pdbx_strand_id
1 'polypeptide(L)' 'TGTTARFTSGISVYTFLKRSGTVCYRNGMSQQTIDDIALLAKAEGLDAHANSASIRGE' A
#
# COMPACT_ATOMS: atom_id res chain seq x y z
N THR A 1 -12.37 8.55 -28.81
CA THR A 1 -12.87 9.73 -29.56
C THR A 1 -13.46 10.72 -28.54
N GLY A 2 -13.67 12.00 -28.88
CA GLY A 2 -14.06 13.01 -27.88
C GLY A 2 -12.92 13.46 -26.96
N THR A 3 -11.69 13.51 -27.49
CA THR A 3 -10.48 14.00 -26.78
C THR A 3 -10.02 13.18 -25.56
N THR A 4 -10.56 11.97 -25.40
CA THR A 4 -10.19 11.02 -24.32
C THR A 4 -8.76 10.47 -24.45
N ALA A 5 -8.15 10.55 -25.65
CA ALA A 5 -6.79 10.08 -25.89
C ALA A 5 -5.72 10.74 -25.00
N ARG A 6 -6.04 11.86 -24.34
CA ARG A 6 -5.17 12.50 -23.33
C ARG A 6 -4.99 11.69 -22.04
N PHE A 7 -5.93 10.80 -21.72
CA PHE A 7 -5.95 10.03 -20.47
C PHE A 7 -6.39 8.57 -20.62
N THR A 8 -6.84 8.14 -21.81
CA THR A 8 -7.17 6.74 -22.11
C THR A 8 -6.30 6.19 -23.22
N SER A 9 -5.83 4.96 -23.04
CA SER A 9 -5.25 4.16 -24.12
C SER A 9 -6.35 3.47 -24.94
N GLY A 10 -6.03 3.10 -26.18
CA GLY A 10 -6.86 2.17 -26.95
C GLY A 10 -6.95 0.79 -26.31
N ILE A 11 -7.80 -0.08 -26.86
CA ILE A 11 -7.98 -1.44 -26.31
C ILE A 11 -6.67 -2.23 -26.42
N SER A 12 -6.30 -2.91 -25.35
CA SER A 12 -5.11 -3.75 -25.28
C SER A 12 -5.36 -4.96 -24.39
N VAL A 13 -4.40 -5.87 -24.29
CA VAL A 13 -4.49 -7.01 -23.36
C VAL A 13 -4.70 -6.56 -21.91
N TYR A 14 -4.15 -5.40 -21.51
CA TYR A 14 -4.33 -4.85 -20.16
C TYR A 14 -5.78 -4.44 -19.86
N THR A 15 -6.61 -4.23 -20.87
CA THR A 15 -8.06 -3.97 -20.69
C THR A 15 -8.78 -5.17 -20.05
N PHE A 16 -8.26 -6.38 -20.25
CA PHE A 16 -8.87 -7.63 -19.79
C PHE A 16 -8.15 -8.26 -18.58
N LEU A 17 -7.08 -7.62 -18.09
CA LEU A 17 -6.28 -8.12 -16.96
C LEU A 17 -6.46 -7.22 -15.73
N LYS A 18 -6.25 -7.80 -14.54
CA LYS A 18 -6.12 -7.07 -13.26
C LYS A 18 -4.70 -7.25 -12.73
N ARG A 19 -4.14 -6.18 -12.14
CA ARG A 19 -2.84 -6.24 -11.47
C ARG A 19 -3.05 -6.42 -9.97
N SER A 20 -2.48 -7.48 -9.42
CA SER A 20 -2.37 -7.70 -7.98
C SER A 20 -0.93 -7.54 -7.55
N GLY A 21 -0.68 -6.76 -6.49
CA GLY A 21 0.64 -6.60 -5.90
C GLY A 21 0.84 -7.57 -4.73
N THR A 22 2.07 -8.04 -4.52
CA THR A 22 2.47 -8.80 -3.34
C THR A 22 3.64 -8.09 -2.66
N VAL A 23 3.62 -8.01 -1.33
CA VAL A 23 4.68 -7.43 -0.51
C VAL A 23 4.95 -8.38 0.65
N CYS A 24 6.22 -8.65 0.92
CA CYS A 24 6.65 -9.56 1.98
C CYS A 24 7.92 -9.05 2.66
N TYR A 25 7.89 -8.99 3.98
CA TYR A 25 9.07 -8.75 4.83
C TYR A 25 9.76 -10.08 5.11
N ARG A 26 10.70 -10.49 4.25
CA ARG A 26 11.33 -11.81 4.31
C ARG A 26 12.01 -12.11 5.66
N ASN A 27 12.67 -11.11 6.24
CA ASN A 27 13.43 -11.24 7.49
C ASN A 27 12.73 -10.52 8.65
N GLY A 28 11.42 -10.27 8.53
CA GLY A 28 10.70 -9.40 9.46
C GLY A 28 10.85 -7.92 9.12
N MET A 29 10.17 -7.08 9.92
CA MET A 29 10.21 -5.63 9.79
C MET A 29 11.33 -5.06 10.66
N SER A 30 12.00 -4.00 10.18
CA SER A 30 12.92 -3.25 11.02
C SER A 30 12.14 -2.45 12.08
N GLN A 31 12.75 -2.20 13.24
CA GLN A 31 12.11 -1.38 14.28
C GLN A 31 11.72 0.00 13.75
N GLN A 32 12.59 0.62 12.95
CA GLN A 32 12.31 1.91 12.31
C GLN A 32 11.04 1.86 11.44
N THR A 33 10.86 0.80 10.63
CA THR A 33 9.65 0.64 9.80
C THR A 33 8.39 0.50 10.65
N ILE A 34 8.48 -0.23 11.77
CA ILE A 34 7.36 -0.40 12.70
C ILE A 34 6.97 0.95 13.32
N ASP A 35 7.96 1.70 13.78
CA ASP A 35 7.78 3.01 14.41
C ASP A 35 7.18 4.03 13.43
N ASP A 36 7.65 4.05 12.18
CA ASP A 36 7.15 4.93 11.12
C ASP A 36 5.68 4.62 10.77
N ILE A 37 5.34 3.34 10.60
CA ILE A 37 3.94 2.92 10.32
C ILE A 37 3.03 3.30 11.49
N ALA A 38 3.47 3.04 12.73
CA ALA A 38 2.69 3.37 13.91
C ALA A 38 2.51 4.89 14.08
N LEU A 39 3.53 5.69 13.78
CA LEU A 39 3.47 7.15 13.84
C LEU A 39 2.46 7.71 12.84
N LEU A 40 2.50 7.26 11.58
CA LEU A 40 1.55 7.67 10.55
C LEU A 40 0.11 7.29 10.94
N ALA A 41 -0.09 6.04 11.37
CA ALA A 41 -1.41 5.56 11.77
C ALA A 41 -1.97 6.34 12.98
N LYS A 42 -1.14 6.70 13.96
CA LYS A 42 -1.54 7.55 15.09
C LYS A 42 -1.91 8.97 14.64
N ALA A 43 -1.14 9.55 13.72
CA ALA A 43 -1.43 10.87 13.17
C ALA A 43 -2.77 10.91 12.42
N GLU A 44 -3.19 9.77 11.85
CA GLU A 44 -4.48 9.59 11.18
C GLU A 44 -5.62 9.16 12.12
N GLY A 45 -5.35 8.92 13.41
CA GLY A 45 -6.35 8.43 14.38
C GLY A 45 -6.73 6.94 14.19
N LEU A 46 -5.88 6.15 13.55
CA LEU A 46 -6.08 4.73 13.25
C LEU A 46 -5.40 3.83 14.29
N ASP A 47 -5.88 3.86 15.53
CA ASP A 47 -5.23 3.19 16.66
C ASP A 47 -5.05 1.68 16.45
N ALA A 48 -6.03 1.00 15.84
CA ALA A 48 -5.93 -0.43 15.53
C ALA A 48 -4.81 -0.73 14.52
N HIS A 49 -4.59 0.15 13.54
CA HIS A 49 -3.52 -0.02 12.56
C HIS A 49 -2.15 0.22 13.23
N ALA A 50 -2.04 1.26 14.06
CA ALA A 50 -0.82 1.53 14.82
C ALA A 50 -0.46 0.34 15.71
N ASN A 51 -1.43 -0.20 16.46
CA ASN A 51 -1.22 -1.36 17.32
C ASN A 51 -0.81 -2.61 16.52
N SER A 52 -1.39 -2.83 15.34
CA SER A 52 -1.05 -3.97 14.48
C SER A 52 0.42 -3.98 14.00
N ALA A 53 1.03 -2.79 13.92
CA ALA A 53 2.45 -2.63 13.63
C ALA A 53 3.29 -2.79 14.91
N SER A 54 2.95 -2.05 15.99
CA SER A 54 3.72 -2.03 17.23
C SER A 54 3.88 -3.41 17.89
N ILE A 55 2.83 -4.25 17.90
CA ILE A 55 2.87 -5.60 18.49
C ILE A 55 3.89 -6.53 17.81
N ARG A 56 4.44 -6.14 16.66
CA ARG A 56 5.44 -6.94 15.93
C ARG A 56 6.88 -6.61 16.33
N GLY A 57 7.08 -5.52 17.09
CA GLY A 57 8.37 -5.12 17.65
C GLY A 57 8.51 -5.42 19.15
N GLU A 58 7.41 -5.81 19.81
CA GLU A 58 7.39 -6.39 21.16
C GLU A 58 7.85 -7.85 21.16
#